data_AF-A0A2T4IP52-F1
#
_entry.id   AF-A0A2T4IP52-F1
#
_cell.length_a   1.000
_cell.length_b   1.000
_cell.length_c   1.000
_cell.angle_alpha   90.00
_cell.angle_beta   90.00
_cell.angle_gamma   90.00
#
_symmetry.space_group_name_H-M   'P 1'
#
loop_
_entity.id
_entity.type
_entity.pdbx_description
1 polymer ?
#
loop_
_entity_poly.entity_id
_entity_poly.type
_entity_poly.pdbx_seq_one_letter_code
_entity_poly.pdbx_strand_id
1 'polypeptide(L)'
;MIRPGPLQRIQRIRARLTAGSPLAPEDAAILVKAIDAAIATGATIEMGLGLAPGWGSVLRRRARLSALQALSAIDEPDAGTRAFARQISRELALYAARQFRADQRSAQPPSGRSGMFFQLLVSNGGRVPSAESIRKILDLAG
;
A
#
# COMPACT_ATOMS: atom_id res chain seq x y z
N MET A 1 -6.16 -22.95 -17.04
CA MET A 1 -5.09 -22.02 -16.60
C MET A 1 -5.75 -20.66 -16.34
N ILE A 2 -5.82 -20.19 -15.09
CA ILE A 2 -6.54 -18.96 -14.72
C ILE A 2 -5.64 -17.76 -15.06
N ARG A 3 -6.12 -16.84 -15.93
CA ARG A 3 -5.37 -15.62 -16.26
C ARG A 3 -5.31 -14.70 -15.04
N PRO A 4 -4.14 -14.12 -14.70
CA PRO A 4 -4.02 -13.19 -13.59
C PRO A 4 -4.88 -11.95 -13.85
N GLY A 5 -5.57 -11.50 -12.82
CA GLY A 5 -6.39 -10.28 -12.88
C GLY A 5 -5.54 -9.02 -13.11
N PRO A 6 -6.14 -7.89 -13.54
CA PRO A 6 -5.43 -6.64 -13.83
C PRO A 6 -4.49 -6.17 -12.71
N LEU A 7 -4.94 -6.30 -11.46
CA LEU A 7 -4.18 -5.93 -10.28
C LEU A 7 -2.89 -6.76 -10.10
N GLN A 8 -2.99 -8.09 -10.24
CA GLN A 8 -1.87 -9.01 -10.10
C GLN A 8 -0.84 -8.77 -11.19
N ARG A 9 -1.30 -8.48 -12.41
CA ARG A 9 -0.44 -8.13 -13.54
C ARG A 9 0.39 -6.89 -13.24
N ILE A 10 -0.23 -5.82 -12.72
CA ILE A 10 0.48 -4.58 -12.38
C ILE A 10 1.47 -4.78 -11.24
N GLN A 11 1.10 -5.54 -10.21
CA GLN A 11 2.02 -5.87 -9.13
C GLN A 11 3.26 -6.61 -9.66
N ARG A 12 3.07 -7.56 -10.59
CA ARG A 12 4.16 -8.28 -11.24
C ARG A 12 5.04 -7.39 -12.12
N ILE A 13 4.43 -6.56 -12.98
CA ILE A 13 5.15 -5.59 -13.82
C ILE A 13 6.00 -4.67 -12.95
N ARG A 14 5.37 -4.08 -11.92
CA ARG A 14 6.06 -3.17 -11.00
C ARG A 14 7.23 -3.86 -10.29
N ALA A 15 7.04 -5.07 -9.77
CA ALA A 15 8.08 -5.81 -9.08
C ALA A 15 9.30 -6.06 -9.99
N ARG A 16 9.08 -6.44 -11.25
CA ARG A 16 10.14 -6.66 -12.24
C ARG A 16 10.89 -5.38 -12.58
N LEU A 17 10.16 -4.29 -12.84
CA LEU A 17 10.78 -2.98 -13.14
C LEU A 17 11.60 -2.47 -11.96
N THR A 18 11.09 -2.56 -10.73
CA THR A 18 11.82 -2.17 -9.51
C THR A 18 13.09 -3.01 -9.33
N ALA A 19 13.04 -4.30 -9.67
CA ALA A 19 14.18 -5.20 -9.58
C ALA A 19 15.17 -5.06 -10.75
N GLY A 20 14.96 -4.11 -11.68
CA GLY A 20 15.77 -3.99 -12.90
C GLY A 20 15.71 -5.23 -13.80
N SER A 21 14.69 -6.06 -13.63
CA SER A 21 14.55 -7.33 -14.33
C SER A 21 13.70 -7.17 -15.59
N PRO A 22 14.00 -7.91 -16.67
CA PRO A 22 13.19 -7.87 -17.89
C PRO A 22 11.76 -8.33 -17.61
N LEU A 23 10.81 -7.66 -18.27
CA LEU A 23 9.40 -8.03 -18.28
C LEU A 23 9.19 -9.31 -19.10
N ALA A 24 8.20 -10.10 -18.71
CA ALA A 24 7.72 -11.17 -19.57
C ALA A 24 7.16 -10.58 -20.88
N PRO A 25 7.34 -11.25 -22.04
CA PRO A 25 6.88 -10.72 -23.33
C PRO A 25 5.40 -10.33 -23.33
N GLU A 26 4.55 -11.09 -22.64
CA GLU A 26 3.11 -10.82 -22.56
C GLU A 26 2.82 -9.55 -21.75
N ASP A 27 3.56 -9.34 -20.66
CA ASP A 27 3.43 -8.15 -19.82
C ASP A 27 3.94 -6.91 -20.54
N ALA A 28 5.06 -7.03 -21.27
CA ALA A 28 5.60 -5.95 -22.09
C ALA A 28 4.62 -5.55 -23.21
N ALA A 29 4.05 -6.52 -23.94
CA ALA A 29 3.08 -6.26 -25.00
C ALA A 29 1.82 -5.57 -24.48
N ILE A 30 1.33 -5.96 -23.30
CA ILE A 30 0.18 -5.31 -22.66
C ILE A 30 0.53 -3.88 -22.22
N LEU A 31 1.72 -3.68 -21.66
CA LEU A 31 2.18 -2.34 -21.24
C LEU A 31 2.32 -1.39 -22.44
N VAL A 32 2.88 -1.86 -23.55
CA VAL A 32 2.98 -1.09 -24.80
C VAL A 32 1.59 -0.69 -25.29
N LYS A 33 0.64 -1.63 -25.38
CA LYS A 33 -0.75 -1.32 -25.76
C LYS A 33 -1.41 -0.28 -24.84
N ALA A 34 -1.13 -0.35 -23.55
CA ALA A 34 -1.66 0.62 -22.59
C ALA A 34 -1.05 2.02 -22.77
N ILE A 35 0.24 2.09 -23.11
CA ILE A 35 0.93 3.35 -23.45
C ILE A 35 0.37 3.92 -24.75
N ASP A 36 0.23 3.09 -25.80
CA ASP A 36 -0.32 3.53 -27.09
C ASP A 36 -1.74 4.07 -26.93
N ALA A 37 -2.59 3.36 -26.15
CA ALA A 37 -3.93 3.82 -25.84
C ALA A 37 -3.93 5.14 -25.06
N ALA A 38 -3.02 5.31 -24.11
CA ALA A 38 -2.87 6.56 -23.35
C ALA A 38 -2.47 7.73 -24.25
N ILE A 39 -1.53 7.51 -25.18
CA ILE A 39 -1.09 8.51 -26.15
C ILE A 39 -2.24 8.87 -27.10
N ALA A 40 -2.97 7.89 -27.61
CA ALA A 40 -4.02 8.10 -28.61
C ALA A 40 -5.29 8.75 -28.05
N THR A 41 -5.65 8.45 -26.80
CA THR A 41 -6.95 8.83 -26.21
C THR A 41 -6.85 9.82 -25.06
N GLY A 42 -5.65 10.06 -24.53
CA GLY A 42 -5.45 10.82 -23.29
C GLY A 42 -5.85 10.07 -22.02
N ALA A 43 -6.25 8.79 -22.12
CA ALA A 43 -6.51 7.94 -20.96
C ALA A 43 -5.22 7.68 -20.17
N THR A 44 -5.35 7.31 -18.89
CA THR A 44 -4.16 6.92 -18.11
C THR A 44 -3.71 5.50 -18.48
N ILE A 45 -2.41 5.22 -18.29
CA ILE A 45 -1.85 3.89 -18.54
C ILE A 45 -2.59 2.82 -17.73
N GLU A 46 -3.01 3.13 -16.50
CA GLU A 46 -3.79 2.23 -15.65
C GLU A 46 -5.11 1.80 -16.28
N MET A 47 -5.82 2.73 -16.94
CA MET A 47 -7.04 2.41 -17.67
C MET A 47 -6.74 1.49 -18.86
N GLY A 48 -5.65 1.76 -19.59
CA GLY A 48 -5.16 0.88 -20.66
C GLY A 48 -4.77 -0.52 -20.16
N LEU A 49 -4.36 -0.65 -18.89
CA LEU A 49 -4.10 -1.92 -18.23
C LEU A 49 -5.37 -2.60 -17.66
N GLY A 50 -6.55 -2.01 -17.85
CA GLY A 50 -7.84 -2.55 -17.44
C GLY A 50 -8.17 -2.31 -15.96
N LEU A 51 -7.56 -1.31 -15.32
CA LEU A 51 -7.93 -0.93 -13.97
C LEU A 51 -9.15 -0.01 -13.96
N ALA A 52 -10.12 -0.34 -13.11
CA ALA A 52 -11.26 0.52 -12.85
C ALA A 52 -10.80 1.83 -12.14
N PRO A 53 -11.52 2.94 -12.36
CA PRO A 53 -11.34 4.16 -11.57
C PRO A 53 -11.34 3.86 -10.07
N GLY A 54 -10.40 4.46 -9.33
CA GLY A 54 -10.29 4.27 -7.88
C GLY A 54 -9.54 3.01 -7.41
N TRP A 55 -8.97 2.20 -8.31
CA TRP A 55 -8.14 1.03 -7.96
C TRP A 55 -7.02 1.35 -6.95
N GLY A 56 -6.39 2.51 -7.07
CA GLY A 56 -5.31 2.95 -6.17
C GLY A 56 -5.81 3.13 -4.74
N SER A 57 -7.05 3.59 -4.57
CA SER A 57 -7.69 3.69 -3.24
C SER A 57 -7.98 2.31 -2.63
N VAL A 58 -8.33 1.33 -3.47
CA VAL A 58 -8.50 -0.07 -3.02
C VAL A 58 -7.17 -0.65 -2.55
N LEU A 59 -6.08 -0.45 -3.29
CA LEU A 59 -4.76 -0.91 -2.87
C LEU A 59 -4.29 -0.23 -1.58
N ARG A 60 -4.42 1.09 -1.48
CA ARG A 60 -4.09 1.81 -0.24
C ARG A 60 -4.91 1.30 0.94
N ARG A 61 -6.21 1.04 0.75
CA ARG A 61 -7.06 0.45 1.79
C ARG A 61 -6.57 -0.93 2.22
N ARG A 62 -6.24 -1.82 1.27
CA ARG A 62 -5.71 -3.16 1.57
C ARG A 62 -4.36 -3.11 2.29
N ALA A 63 -3.45 -2.24 1.86
CA ALA A 63 -2.16 -2.05 2.50
C ALA A 63 -2.32 -1.55 3.95
N ARG A 64 -3.19 -0.55 4.18
CA ARG A 64 -3.50 -0.08 5.54
C ARG A 64 -4.08 -1.18 6.42
N LEU A 65 -5.03 -1.96 5.89
CA LEU A 65 -5.64 -3.06 6.62
C LEU A 65 -4.60 -4.12 7.02
N SER A 66 -3.77 -4.56 6.07
CA SER A 66 -2.74 -5.57 6.33
C SER A 66 -1.71 -5.11 7.36
N ALA A 67 -1.28 -3.85 7.30
CA ALA A 67 -0.36 -3.28 8.28
C ALA A 67 -0.99 -3.18 9.69
N LEU A 68 -2.27 -2.82 9.78
CA LEU A 68 -2.98 -2.77 11.07
C LEU A 68 -3.22 -4.16 11.67
N GLN A 69 -3.57 -5.15 10.84
CA GLN A 69 -3.70 -6.54 11.29
C GLN A 69 -2.36 -7.11 11.77
N ALA A 70 -1.26 -6.79 11.09
CA ALA A 70 0.07 -7.19 11.54
C ALA A 70 0.45 -6.54 12.88
N LEU A 71 0.08 -5.28 13.11
CA LEU A 71 0.29 -4.60 14.39
C LEU A 71 -0.56 -5.20 15.51
N SER A 72 -1.84 -5.50 15.26
CA SER A 72 -2.73 -6.12 16.27
C SER A 72 -2.37 -7.56 16.59
N ALA A 73 -1.64 -8.25 15.70
CA ALA A 73 -1.13 -9.59 15.97
C ALA A 73 0.12 -9.58 16.86
N ILE A 74 0.84 -8.46 16.92
CA ILE A 74 2.04 -8.31 17.78
C ILE A 74 1.63 -7.83 19.18
N ASP A 75 0.75 -6.82 19.23
CA ASP A 75 0.25 -6.30 20.49
C ASP A 75 -1.13 -6.89 20.73
N GLU A 76 -1.22 -7.91 21.58
CA GLU A 76 -2.51 -8.42 22.02
C GLU A 76 -3.26 -7.27 22.74
N PRO A 77 -4.45 -6.88 22.27
CA PRO A 77 -5.10 -5.68 22.78
C PRO A 77 -5.80 -5.97 24.12
N ASP A 78 -5.03 -5.95 25.21
CA ASP A 78 -5.56 -6.10 26.58
C ASP A 78 -6.66 -5.06 26.91
N ALA A 79 -6.58 -3.87 26.30
CA ALA A 79 -7.46 -2.72 26.59
C ALA A 79 -8.58 -2.49 25.57
N GLY A 80 -8.84 -3.42 24.65
CA GLY A 80 -9.87 -3.33 23.62
C GLY A 80 -9.55 -2.37 22.45
N THR A 81 -10.26 -2.52 21.33
CA THR A 81 -9.94 -1.90 20.03
C THR A 81 -9.78 -0.38 20.07
N ARG A 82 -10.57 0.31 20.90
CA ARG A 82 -10.51 1.78 21.02
C ARG A 82 -9.22 2.26 21.70
N ALA A 83 -8.80 1.61 22.78
CA ALA A 83 -7.56 1.96 23.47
C ALA A 83 -6.35 1.65 22.58
N PHE A 84 -6.36 0.50 21.94
CA PHE A 84 -5.34 0.09 20.97
C PHE A 84 -5.21 1.11 19.82
N ALA A 85 -6.32 1.50 19.19
CA ALA A 85 -6.29 2.48 18.10
C ALA A 85 -5.72 3.86 18.54
N ARG A 86 -5.99 4.29 19.77
CA ARG A 86 -5.40 5.52 20.34
C ARG A 86 -3.90 5.38 20.57
N GLN A 87 -3.46 4.22 21.08
CA GLN A 87 -2.05 3.94 21.27
C GLN A 87 -1.31 3.97 19.92
N ILE A 88 -1.77 3.20 18.94
CA ILE A 88 -1.15 3.15 17.61
C ILE A 88 -1.11 4.53 16.95
N SER A 89 -2.19 5.32 17.05
CA SER A 89 -2.21 6.69 16.50
C SER A 89 -1.14 7.59 17.14
N ARG A 90 -0.91 7.50 18.46
CA ARG A 90 0.14 8.24 19.16
C ARG A 90 1.54 7.79 18.74
N GLU A 91 1.78 6.49 18.69
CA GLU A 91 3.07 5.94 18.29
C GLU A 91 3.42 6.29 16.83
N LEU A 92 2.44 6.21 15.93
CA LEU A 92 2.59 6.67 14.54
C LEU A 92 2.94 8.15 14.45
N ALA A 93 2.32 8.99 15.28
CA ALA A 93 2.62 10.42 15.29
C ALA A 93 4.07 10.68 15.72
N LEU A 94 4.55 9.97 16.75
CA LEU A 94 5.95 10.06 17.20
C LEU A 94 6.92 9.57 16.13
N TYR A 95 6.64 8.43 15.50
CA TYR A 95 7.44 7.89 14.41
C TYR A 95 7.47 8.82 13.19
N ALA A 96 6.32 9.36 12.79
CA ALA A 96 6.19 10.32 11.69
C ALA A 96 7.03 11.59 11.92
N ALA A 97 7.03 12.10 13.15
CA ALA A 97 7.77 13.30 13.53
C ALA A 97 9.28 13.08 13.56
N ARG A 98 9.74 11.89 13.99
CA ARG A 98 11.16 11.64 14.28
C ARG A 98 11.92 10.97 13.13
N GLN A 99 11.34 9.93 12.54
CA GLN A 99 12.10 8.97 11.74
C GLN A 99 11.59 8.85 10.30
N PHE A 100 10.30 9.07 10.06
CA PHE A 100 9.68 8.75 8.76
C PHE A 100 10.38 9.40 7.55
N ARG A 101 10.80 10.66 7.64
CA ARG A 101 11.50 11.32 6.52
C ARG A 101 12.89 10.76 6.25
N ALA A 102 13.58 10.26 7.28
CA ALA A 102 14.88 9.61 7.11
C ALA A 102 14.71 8.26 6.41
N ASP A 103 13.78 7.44 6.91
CA ASP A 103 13.46 6.12 6.35
C ASP A 103 12.83 6.21 4.96
N GLN A 104 12.16 7.31 4.61
CA GLN A 104 11.64 7.53 3.26
C GLN A 104 12.76 7.77 2.24
N ARG A 105 13.90 8.30 2.68
CA ARG A 105 15.06 8.56 1.82
C ARG A 105 16.05 7.41 1.79
N SER A 106 15.94 6.45 2.71
CA SER A 106 16.83 5.29 2.73
C SER A 106 16.50 4.33 1.59
N ALA A 107 17.53 3.62 1.10
CA ALA A 107 17.35 2.59 0.08
C ALA A 107 16.62 1.34 0.62
N GLN A 108 16.62 1.15 1.94
CA GLN A 108 15.99 0.01 2.59
C GLN A 108 14.95 0.50 3.60
N PRO A 109 13.70 -0.01 3.54
CA PRO A 109 12.69 0.30 4.53
C PRO A 109 13.06 -0.34 5.88
N PRO A 110 12.64 0.25 7.00
CA PRO A 110 12.85 -0.33 8.32
C PRO A 110 12.13 -1.68 8.45
N SER A 111 12.64 -2.54 9.33
CA SER A 111 12.04 -3.84 9.66
C SER A 111 11.21 -3.77 10.95
N GLY A 112 10.53 -4.88 11.28
CA GLY A 112 9.73 -5.01 12.50
C GLY A 112 8.60 -3.97 12.61
N ARG A 113 8.37 -3.48 13.83
CA ARG A 113 7.30 -2.51 14.14
C ARG A 113 7.44 -1.20 13.37
N SER A 114 8.65 -0.65 13.28
CA SER A 114 8.93 0.58 12.51
C SER A 114 8.63 0.37 11.02
N GLY A 115 8.90 -0.82 10.48
CA GLY A 115 8.50 -1.22 9.13
C GLY A 115 6.99 -1.16 8.90
N MET A 116 6.20 -1.59 9.88
CA MET A 116 4.73 -1.53 9.80
C MET A 116 4.23 -0.08 9.86
N PHE A 117 4.80 0.76 10.72
CA PHE A 117 4.49 2.20 10.77
C PHE A 117 4.86 2.91 9.47
N PHE A 118 6.03 2.58 8.91
CA PHE A 118 6.46 3.08 7.61
C PHE A 118 5.44 2.73 6.52
N GLN A 119 5.05 1.47 6.40
CA GLN A 119 4.06 1.02 5.40
C GLN A 119 2.70 1.69 5.59
N LEU A 120 2.25 1.87 6.83
CA LEU A 120 1.00 2.54 7.13
C LEU A 120 1.03 4.02 6.72
N LEU A 121 2.13 4.73 7.00
CA LEU A 121 2.30 6.12 6.58
C LEU A 121 2.39 6.24 5.06
N VAL A 122 3.20 5.39 4.39
CA VAL A 122 3.31 5.39 2.91
C VAL A 122 1.93 5.15 2.26
N SER A 123 1.19 4.16 2.74
CA SER A 123 -0.16 3.86 2.21
C SER A 123 -1.19 4.95 2.52
N ASN A 124 -0.94 5.80 3.53
CA ASN A 124 -1.75 6.97 3.87
C ASN A 124 -1.18 8.30 3.35
N GLY A 125 -0.25 8.26 2.39
CA GLY A 125 0.33 9.45 1.77
C GLY A 125 1.17 10.31 2.72
N GLY A 126 1.84 9.67 3.67
CA GLY A 126 2.67 10.32 4.71
C GLY A 126 1.88 10.96 5.85
N ARG A 127 0.54 10.88 5.85
CA ARG A 127 -0.30 11.44 6.90
C ARG A 127 -0.54 10.41 8.00
N VAL A 128 -0.55 10.86 9.26
CA VAL A 128 -0.91 10.00 10.40
C VAL A 128 -2.43 9.79 10.39
N PRO A 129 -2.95 8.55 10.32
CA PRO A 129 -4.37 8.30 10.46
C PRO A 129 -4.83 8.56 11.91
N SER A 130 -6.04 9.10 12.07
CA SER A 130 -6.61 9.33 13.39
C SER A 130 -6.93 8.00 14.08
N ALA A 131 -6.96 8.00 15.41
CA ALA A 131 -7.38 6.84 16.19
C ALA A 131 -8.75 6.32 15.77
N GLU A 132 -9.68 7.22 15.43
CA GLU A 132 -11.02 6.83 14.96
C GLU A 132 -10.97 6.16 13.57
N SER A 133 -10.12 6.64 12.65
CA SER A 133 -9.91 5.97 11.36
C SER A 133 -9.29 4.59 11.52
N ILE A 134 -8.32 4.44 12.43
CA ILE A 134 -7.69 3.14 12.73
C ILE A 134 -8.73 2.18 13.29
N ARG A 135 -9.50 2.62 14.29
CA ARG A 135 -10.58 1.83 14.91
C ARG A 135 -11.57 1.31 13.87
N LYS A 136 -12.10 2.19 13.01
CA LYS A 136 -13.03 1.81 11.95
C LYS A 136 -12.47 0.76 11.00
N ILE A 137 -11.15 0.78 10.73
CA ILE A 137 -10.53 -0.23 9.87
C ILE A 137 -10.44 -1.58 10.59
N LEU A 138 -10.06 -1.56 11.88
CA LEU A 138 -9.98 -2.77 12.70
C LEU A 138 -11.36 -3.41 12.93
N ASP A 139 -12.38 -2.60 13.18
CA ASP A 139 -13.77 -3.07 13.37
C ASP A 139 -14.36 -3.71 12.08
N LEU A 140 -13.83 -3.36 10.90
CA LEU A 140 -14.21 -3.98 9.63
C LEU A 140 -13.41 -5.26 9.31
N ALA A 141 -12.40 -5.56 10.13
CA ALA A 141 -11.45 -6.64 9.92
C ALA A 141 -11.70 -7.87 10.80
N GLY A 142 -12.37 -7.67 11.94
CA GLY A 142 -12.87 -8.72 12.84
C GLY A 142 -14.31 -9.06 12.53
#